data_AF-X0WQ17-F1
#
_entry.id   AF-X0WQ17-F1
#
_cell.length_a   1.000
_cell.length_b   1.000
_cell.length_c   1.000
_cell.angle_alpha   90.00
_cell.angle_beta   90.00
_cell.angle_gamma   90.00
#
_symmetry.space_group_name_H-M   'P 1'
#
loop_
_entity.id
_entity.type
_entity.pdbx_description
1 polymer ?
#
loop_
_entity_poly.entity_id
_entity_poly.type
_entity_poly.pdbx_seq_one_letter_code
_entity_poly.pdbx_strand_id
1 'polypeptide(L)'
;GMGGSAIGGDLVRSLASSTEKSIICVHRDYDLPAFLDETTLVIASSYSGNTEETLSGFSWALERNCKKLVMTTGGKLKALAKAAKIPVFTIDHVSQPRAALGYSLIPLIAFLRKLDFLEDRPTEVEAMVESLETLLVELREIVPISSNQAKQLAANLHGKIAVIYGAGILSDVARRWKTQINEASKAWAFHETFPELNHNAVVGYQFPPELASKIHVVLLRCPSIHPRTLIRYQVTSELLEQNGVSHQTIDSHG
;
A
#
# COMPACT_ATOMS: atom_id res chain seq x y z
N GLY A 1 5.09 -3.55 -11.45
CA GLY A 1 5.92 -3.81 -10.26
C GLY A 1 5.14 -4.71 -9.33
N MET A 2 5.78 -5.49 -8.46
CA MET A 2 5.08 -6.47 -7.58
C MET A 2 5.31 -6.22 -6.09
N GLY A 3 4.34 -6.63 -5.26
CA GLY A 3 4.45 -6.59 -3.79
C GLY A 3 4.92 -5.24 -3.24
N GLY A 4 6.01 -5.27 -2.46
CA GLY A 4 6.63 -4.07 -1.89
C GLY A 4 7.14 -3.04 -2.92
N SER A 5 7.42 -3.46 -4.16
CA SER A 5 7.79 -2.53 -5.24
C SER A 5 6.59 -1.90 -5.94
N ALA A 6 5.38 -2.42 -5.71
CA ALA A 6 4.14 -1.93 -6.28
C ALA A 6 3.37 -0.98 -5.34
N ILE A 7 3.48 -1.20 -4.02
CA ILE A 7 2.74 -0.41 -3.02
C ILE A 7 3.10 1.08 -3.06
N GLY A 8 4.36 1.45 -3.34
CA GLY A 8 4.72 2.86 -3.52
C GLY A 8 3.91 3.53 -4.64
N GLY A 9 3.66 2.80 -5.73
CA GLY A 9 2.80 3.28 -6.82
C GLY A 9 1.33 3.39 -6.43
N ASP A 10 0.81 2.45 -5.64
CA ASP A 10 -0.57 2.52 -5.14
C ASP A 10 -0.79 3.76 -4.28
N LEU A 11 0.12 4.01 -3.33
CA LEU A 11 0.01 5.15 -2.41
C LEU A 11 0.11 6.48 -3.16
N VAL A 12 1.04 6.58 -4.12
CA VAL A 12 1.17 7.77 -4.98
C VAL A 12 -0.06 7.98 -5.86
N ARG A 13 -0.63 6.91 -6.44
CA ARG A 13 -1.90 7.00 -7.17
C ARG A 13 -3.01 7.55 -6.28
N SER A 14 -3.11 7.07 -5.04
CA SER A 14 -4.12 7.54 -4.09
C SER A 14 -3.90 9.00 -3.68
N LEU A 15 -2.65 9.44 -3.52
CA LEU A 15 -2.32 10.85 -3.28
C LEU A 15 -2.66 11.74 -4.49
N ALA A 16 -2.44 11.25 -5.72
CA ALA A 16 -2.77 11.99 -6.93
C ALA A 16 -4.27 12.01 -7.27
N SER A 17 -5.10 11.19 -6.60
CA SER A 17 -6.50 10.98 -6.97
C SER A 17 -7.39 12.22 -6.86
N SER A 18 -7.00 13.22 -6.06
CA SER A 18 -7.69 14.50 -5.94
C SER A 18 -7.21 15.56 -6.95
N THR A 19 -6.21 15.23 -7.77
CA THR A 19 -5.69 16.13 -8.80
C THR A 19 -6.40 15.87 -10.12
N GLU A 20 -6.63 16.91 -10.92
CA GLU A 20 -7.15 16.76 -12.30
C GLU A 20 -6.11 16.16 -13.26
N LYS A 21 -4.93 15.81 -12.75
CA LYS A 21 -3.77 15.43 -13.54
C LYS A 21 -3.77 13.91 -13.78
N SER A 22 -3.24 13.54 -14.94
CA SER A 22 -2.99 12.21 -15.52
C SER A 22 -3.31 10.95 -14.69
N ILE A 23 -3.85 9.95 -15.38
CA ILE A 23 -4.19 8.63 -14.83
C ILE A 23 -2.92 7.88 -14.40
N ILE A 24 -2.81 7.56 -13.10
CA ILE A 24 -1.77 6.67 -12.58
C ILE A 24 -2.33 5.24 -12.48
N CYS A 25 -1.73 4.31 -13.23
CA CYS A 25 -2.08 2.89 -13.21
C CYS A 25 -0.95 2.08 -12.57
N VAL A 26 -1.30 1.17 -11.65
CA VAL A 26 -0.36 0.22 -11.05
C VAL A 26 -0.63 -1.16 -11.60
N HIS A 27 0.30 -1.66 -12.41
CA HIS A 27 0.21 -2.98 -13.05
C HIS A 27 0.96 -4.05 -12.24
N ARG A 28 0.27 -5.14 -11.93
CA ARG A 28 0.74 -6.29 -11.13
C ARG A 28 0.54 -7.61 -11.85
N ASP A 29 0.87 -7.62 -13.13
CA ASP A 29 0.76 -8.79 -13.98
C ASP A 29 1.94 -8.84 -14.95
N TYR A 30 2.00 -9.92 -15.72
CA TYR A 30 2.86 -10.02 -16.89
C TYR A 30 2.46 -9.00 -17.96
N ASP A 31 3.41 -8.71 -18.83
CA ASP A 31 3.30 -7.76 -19.94
C ASP A 31 2.77 -6.39 -19.48
N LEU A 32 2.19 -5.62 -20.38
CA LEU A 32 1.53 -4.36 -20.05
C LEU A 32 0.20 -4.22 -20.81
N PRO A 33 -0.75 -3.43 -20.28
CA PRO A 33 -2.02 -3.19 -20.96
C PRO A 33 -1.86 -2.59 -22.36
N ALA A 34 -2.78 -2.94 -23.28
CA ALA A 34 -2.71 -2.51 -24.67
C ALA A 34 -2.94 -1.00 -24.89
N PHE A 35 -3.50 -0.29 -23.91
CA PHE A 35 -3.80 1.14 -24.02
C PHE A 35 -2.57 2.06 -23.84
N LEU A 36 -1.38 1.51 -23.54
CA LEU A 36 -0.18 2.32 -23.35
C LEU A 36 0.40 2.75 -24.70
N ASP A 37 0.75 4.03 -24.80
CA ASP A 37 1.22 4.70 -26.01
C ASP A 37 2.48 5.57 -25.77
N GLU A 38 2.90 6.36 -26.76
CA GLU A 38 4.05 7.27 -26.67
C GLU A 38 3.91 8.40 -25.63
N THR A 39 2.68 8.71 -25.22
CA THR A 39 2.40 9.74 -24.20
C THR A 39 2.53 9.18 -22.78
N THR A 40 2.59 7.86 -22.66
CA THR A 40 2.67 7.14 -21.39
C THR A 40 4.10 7.07 -20.85
N LEU A 41 4.28 7.30 -19.55
CA LEU A 41 5.51 6.98 -18.81
C LEU A 41 5.36 5.64 -18.08
N VAL A 42 6.18 4.67 -18.46
CA VAL A 42 6.30 3.37 -17.78
C VAL A 42 7.42 3.44 -16.75
N ILE A 43 7.07 3.29 -15.47
CA ILE A 43 8.05 3.17 -14.38
C ILE A 43 8.15 1.70 -13.96
N ALA A 44 9.23 1.02 -14.38
CA ALA A 44 9.48 -0.34 -13.95
C ALA A 44 10.17 -0.35 -12.58
N SER A 45 9.44 -0.83 -11.57
CA SER A 45 9.89 -0.89 -10.17
C SER A 45 10.05 -2.34 -9.72
N SER A 46 11.28 -2.71 -9.38
CA SER A 46 11.63 -4.01 -8.77
C SER A 46 12.83 -3.84 -7.85
N TYR A 47 12.67 -4.08 -6.56
CA TYR A 47 13.76 -3.97 -5.60
C TYR A 47 14.91 -4.92 -5.96
N SER A 48 14.64 -6.21 -6.23
CA SER A 48 15.67 -7.18 -6.63
C SER A 48 16.18 -6.97 -8.06
N GLY A 49 15.41 -6.29 -8.91
CA GLY A 49 15.67 -6.17 -10.35
C GLY A 49 15.46 -7.47 -11.13
N ASN A 50 14.91 -8.51 -10.50
CA ASN A 50 14.75 -9.84 -11.10
C ASN A 50 13.30 -10.37 -11.02
N THR A 51 12.35 -9.56 -10.57
CA THR A 51 10.92 -9.91 -10.56
C THR A 51 10.44 -10.20 -11.98
N GLU A 52 9.94 -11.40 -12.23
CA GLU A 52 9.64 -11.91 -13.56
C GLU A 52 8.57 -11.06 -14.27
N GLU A 53 7.47 -10.76 -13.58
CA GLU A 53 6.36 -9.96 -14.09
C GLU A 53 6.83 -8.56 -14.48
N THR A 54 7.67 -7.95 -13.66
CA THR A 54 8.26 -6.63 -13.95
C THR A 54 9.22 -6.68 -15.14
N LEU A 55 9.99 -7.77 -15.29
CA LEU A 55 10.91 -7.93 -16.42
C LEU A 55 10.14 -8.16 -17.74
N SER A 56 9.07 -8.94 -17.71
CA SER A 56 8.17 -9.16 -18.85
C SER A 56 7.56 -7.82 -19.29
N GLY A 57 6.91 -7.09 -18.37
CA GLY A 57 6.33 -5.78 -18.67
C GLY A 57 7.36 -4.75 -19.16
N PHE A 58 8.57 -4.73 -18.59
CA PHE A 58 9.62 -3.82 -19.06
C PHE A 58 10.15 -4.20 -20.45
N SER A 59 10.32 -5.49 -20.74
CA SER A 59 10.75 -5.96 -22.06
C SER A 59 9.72 -5.59 -23.12
N TRP A 60 8.43 -5.80 -22.83
CA TRP A 60 7.33 -5.36 -23.67
C TRP A 60 7.36 -3.83 -23.92
N ALA A 61 7.69 -3.04 -22.90
CA ALA A 61 7.79 -1.59 -23.02
C ALA A 61 8.96 -1.17 -23.91
N LEU A 62 10.10 -1.87 -23.88
CA LEU A 62 11.28 -1.56 -24.70
C LEU A 62 11.01 -1.62 -26.20
N GLU A 63 10.04 -2.43 -26.63
CA GLU A 63 9.63 -2.56 -28.03
C GLU A 63 8.69 -1.44 -28.52
N ARG A 64 8.35 -0.48 -27.66
CA ARG A 64 7.37 0.59 -27.94
C ARG A 64 7.93 1.97 -27.70
N ASN A 65 7.28 2.99 -28.25
CA ASN A 65 7.71 4.40 -28.14
C ASN A 65 7.29 5.12 -26.85
N CYS A 66 6.79 4.40 -25.84
CA CYS A 66 6.48 5.01 -24.54
C CYS A 66 7.72 5.54 -23.81
N LYS A 67 7.55 6.51 -22.93
CA LYS A 67 8.64 6.98 -22.05
C LYS A 67 8.89 5.91 -20.99
N LYS A 68 10.14 5.75 -20.55
CA LYS A 68 10.51 4.70 -19.57
C LYS A 68 11.41 5.26 -18.48
N LEU A 69 11.25 4.73 -17.28
CA LEU A 69 12.11 4.94 -16.12
C LEU A 69 12.22 3.63 -15.34
N VAL A 70 13.39 3.36 -14.77
CA VAL A 70 13.61 2.18 -13.94
C VAL A 70 13.97 2.57 -12.51
N MET A 71 13.36 1.88 -11.54
CA MET A 71 13.70 1.96 -10.12
C MET A 71 14.09 0.57 -9.61
N THR A 72 15.35 0.41 -9.19
CA THR A 72 15.85 -0.90 -8.72
C THR A 72 17.14 -0.77 -7.92
N THR A 73 17.48 -1.77 -7.11
CA THR A 73 18.84 -1.88 -6.54
C THR A 73 19.84 -2.37 -7.61
N GLY A 74 19.39 -3.20 -8.56
CA GLY A 74 20.29 -3.93 -9.47
C GLY A 74 19.59 -4.90 -10.41
N GLY A 75 20.17 -6.09 -10.55
CA GLY A 75 19.59 -7.21 -11.28
C GLY A 75 19.50 -7.03 -12.80
N LYS A 76 18.77 -7.96 -13.44
CA LYS A 76 18.53 -7.97 -14.88
C LYS A 76 17.85 -6.68 -15.36
N LEU A 77 16.95 -6.13 -14.56
CA LEU A 77 16.23 -4.89 -14.89
C LEU A 77 17.19 -3.71 -15.09
N LYS A 78 18.19 -3.54 -14.21
CA LYS A 78 19.23 -2.51 -14.36
C LYS A 78 20.10 -2.74 -15.59
N ALA A 79 20.45 -4.00 -15.87
CA ALA A 79 21.25 -4.34 -17.05
C ALA A 79 20.51 -4.02 -18.36
N LEU A 80 19.24 -4.42 -18.47
CA LEU A 80 18.38 -4.12 -19.62
C LEU A 80 18.21 -2.62 -19.83
N ALA A 81 17.92 -1.87 -18.75
CA ALA A 81 17.77 -0.43 -18.82
C ALA A 81 19.04 0.27 -19.30
N LYS A 82 20.21 -0.12 -18.79
CA LYS A 82 21.50 0.42 -19.23
C LYS A 82 21.79 0.13 -20.70
N ALA A 83 21.56 -1.10 -21.15
CA ALA A 83 21.77 -1.48 -22.55
C ALA A 83 20.89 -0.66 -23.50
N ALA A 84 19.63 -0.40 -23.10
CA ALA A 84 18.69 0.43 -23.85
C ALA A 84 18.80 1.94 -23.58
N LYS A 85 19.82 2.39 -22.81
CA LYS A 85 20.03 3.80 -22.43
C LYS A 85 18.83 4.45 -21.73
N ILE A 86 18.04 3.67 -21.00
CA ILE A 86 16.91 4.15 -20.20
C ILE A 86 17.40 4.65 -18.84
N PRO A 87 16.89 5.80 -18.35
CA PRO A 87 17.24 6.31 -17.02
C PRO A 87 16.96 5.30 -15.89
N VAL A 88 17.89 5.18 -14.95
CA VAL A 88 17.78 4.29 -13.78
C VAL A 88 17.97 5.09 -12.51
N PHE A 89 16.97 5.07 -11.63
CA PHE A 89 17.13 5.41 -10.22
C PHE A 89 17.59 4.18 -9.45
N THR A 90 18.82 4.24 -8.92
CA THR A 90 19.36 3.14 -8.11
C THR A 90 18.93 3.33 -6.66
N ILE A 91 18.21 2.35 -6.11
CA ILE A 91 17.89 2.30 -4.68
C ILE A 91 19.13 1.81 -3.94
N ASP A 92 19.78 2.70 -3.20
CA ASP A 92 20.97 2.39 -2.39
C ASP A 92 20.57 2.19 -0.93
N HIS A 93 19.89 1.08 -0.67
CA HIS A 93 19.49 0.69 0.67
C HIS A 93 19.31 -0.82 0.73
N VAL A 94 19.99 -1.48 1.67
CA VAL A 94 19.94 -2.93 1.86
C VAL A 94 18.90 -3.27 2.93
N SER A 95 17.79 -3.85 2.51
CA SER A 95 16.76 -4.40 3.40
C SER A 95 15.90 -5.42 2.67
N GLN A 96 14.95 -6.03 3.38
CA GLN A 96 13.92 -6.79 2.70
C GLN A 96 13.04 -5.82 1.90
N PRO A 97 12.59 -6.16 0.67
CA PRO A 97 11.76 -5.26 -0.14
C PRO A 97 10.52 -4.73 0.61
N ARG A 98 9.94 -5.56 1.48
CA ARG A 98 8.81 -5.19 2.33
C ARG A 98 9.15 -4.22 3.47
N ALA A 99 10.42 -3.93 3.76
CA ALA A 99 10.82 -2.89 4.70
C ALA A 99 11.24 -1.59 3.99
N ALA A 100 11.37 -1.60 2.66
CA ALA A 100 11.89 -0.50 1.87
C ALA A 100 10.82 0.48 1.36
N LEU A 101 9.70 0.65 2.07
CA LEU A 101 8.56 1.45 1.58
C LEU A 101 8.98 2.89 1.24
N GLY A 102 9.69 3.57 2.15
CA GLY A 102 10.17 4.94 1.92
C GLY A 102 11.02 5.07 0.65
N TYR A 103 11.89 4.09 0.37
CA TYR A 103 12.72 4.05 -0.84
C TYR A 103 11.95 3.74 -2.12
N SER A 104 10.76 3.14 -2.02
CA SER A 104 9.87 2.95 -3.16
C SER A 104 8.93 4.13 -3.38
N LEU A 105 8.54 4.82 -2.30
CA LEU A 105 7.52 5.87 -2.29
C LEU A 105 8.11 7.26 -2.56
N ILE A 106 9.13 7.67 -1.81
CA ILE A 106 9.68 9.02 -1.88
C ILE A 106 10.25 9.36 -3.27
N PRO A 107 11.00 8.47 -3.95
CA PRO A 107 11.45 8.78 -5.30
C PRO A 107 10.30 8.94 -6.30
N LEU A 108 9.23 8.15 -6.17
CA LEU A 108 8.04 8.31 -7.01
C LEU A 108 7.39 9.67 -6.80
N ILE A 109 7.22 10.11 -5.55
CA ILE A 109 6.72 11.46 -5.24
C ILE A 109 7.62 12.52 -5.89
N ALA A 110 8.94 12.40 -5.75
CA ALA A 110 9.88 13.34 -6.34
C ALA A 110 9.82 13.38 -7.88
N PHE A 111 9.72 12.22 -8.55
CA PHE A 111 9.59 12.16 -10.01
C PHE A 111 8.31 12.78 -10.48
N LEU A 112 7.18 12.44 -9.86
CA LEU A 112 5.89 12.97 -10.26
C LEU A 112 5.77 14.46 -10.00
N ARG A 113 6.33 14.99 -8.90
CA ARG A 113 6.45 16.44 -8.69
C ARG A 113 7.26 17.11 -9.78
N LYS A 114 8.43 16.56 -10.11
CA LYS A 114 9.30 17.11 -11.17
C LYS A 114 8.66 17.07 -12.56
N LEU A 115 7.78 16.10 -12.78
CA LEU A 115 7.01 15.95 -14.02
C LEU A 115 5.67 16.70 -13.98
N ASP A 116 5.39 17.44 -12.92
CA ASP A 116 4.15 18.20 -12.70
C ASP A 116 2.88 17.34 -12.58
N PHE A 117 3.00 16.08 -12.17
CA PHE A 117 1.87 15.17 -11.88
C PHE A 117 1.38 15.26 -10.42
N LEU A 118 2.20 15.82 -9.52
CA LEU A 118 1.83 16.07 -8.13
C LEU A 118 2.18 17.51 -7.78
N GLU A 119 1.37 18.12 -6.92
CA GLU A 119 1.64 19.45 -6.39
C GLU A 119 2.94 19.49 -5.58
N ASP A 120 3.62 20.63 -5.64
CA ASP A 120 4.82 20.87 -4.88
C ASP A 120 4.46 21.22 -3.42
N ARG A 121 4.50 20.22 -2.55
CA ARG A 121 4.20 20.36 -1.11
C ARG A 121 5.33 19.78 -0.25
N PRO A 122 6.47 20.48 -0.11
CA PRO A 122 7.64 19.95 0.60
C PRO A 122 7.39 19.83 2.10
N THR A 123 6.60 20.74 2.66
CA THR A 123 6.22 20.76 4.08
C THR A 123 5.42 19.53 4.50
N GLU A 124 4.62 18.93 3.61
CA GLU A 124 3.88 17.69 3.91
C GLU A 124 4.83 16.49 4.07
N VAL A 125 5.92 16.45 3.30
CA VAL A 125 6.93 15.39 3.42
C VAL A 125 7.71 15.54 4.73
N GLU A 126 8.06 16.76 5.11
CA GLU A 126 8.72 17.06 6.39
C GLU A 126 7.82 16.69 7.57
N ALA A 127 6.55 17.12 7.56
CA ALA A 127 5.57 16.77 8.59
C ALA A 127 5.34 15.25 8.70
N MET A 128 5.34 14.54 7.57
CA MET A 128 5.27 13.08 7.55
C MET A 128 6.51 12.45 8.24
N VAL A 129 7.71 12.97 7.98
CA VAL A 129 8.93 12.48 8.62
C VAL A 129 8.89 12.70 10.14
N GLU A 130 8.52 13.89 10.59
CA GLU A 130 8.38 14.22 12.03
C GLU A 130 7.36 13.30 12.73
N SER A 131 6.23 13.03 12.07
CA SER A 131 5.21 12.11 12.57
C SER A 131 5.74 10.68 12.70
N LEU A 132 6.52 10.21 11.71
CA LEU A 132 7.15 8.89 11.74
C LEU A 132 8.24 8.78 12.82
N GLU A 133 9.02 9.84 13.05
CA GLU A 133 10.02 9.87 14.13
C GLU A 133 9.37 9.78 15.52
N THR A 134 8.26 10.48 15.71
CA THR A 134 7.45 10.39 16.94
C THR A 134 6.93 8.97 17.15
N LEU A 135 6.27 8.39 16.15
CA LEU A 135 5.77 7.01 16.21
C LEU A 135 6.88 6.00 16.45
N LEU A 136 8.07 6.23 15.90
CA LEU A 136 9.22 5.35 16.12
C LEU A 136 9.66 5.35 17.59
N VAL A 137 9.51 6.44 18.34
CA VAL A 137 9.79 6.46 19.78
C VAL A 137 8.74 5.65 20.54
N GLU A 138 7.46 5.84 20.22
CA GLU A 138 6.33 5.22 20.91
C GLU A 138 6.20 3.70 20.65
N LEU A 139 6.58 3.26 19.45
CA LEU A 139 6.38 1.88 19.00
C LEU A 139 7.62 0.99 19.13
N ARG A 140 8.73 1.52 19.68
CA ARG A 140 9.98 0.78 19.92
C ARG A 140 9.77 -0.50 20.72
N GLU A 141 10.65 -1.47 20.47
CA GLU A 141 10.65 -2.77 21.17
C GLU A 141 10.77 -2.63 22.69
N ILE A 142 11.50 -1.63 23.18
CA ILE A 142 11.68 -1.40 24.62
C ILE A 142 10.42 -0.85 25.31
N VAL A 143 9.45 -0.31 24.56
CA VAL A 143 8.22 0.26 25.14
C VAL A 143 7.30 -0.88 25.57
N PRO A 144 6.82 -0.90 26.83
CA PRO A 144 5.96 -1.98 27.34
C PRO A 144 4.62 -2.05 26.60
N ILE A 145 4.00 -3.22 26.57
CA ILE A 145 2.74 -3.46 25.84
C ILE A 145 1.61 -2.50 26.28
N SER A 146 1.55 -2.12 27.56
CA SER A 146 0.54 -1.18 28.07
C SER A 146 0.60 0.21 27.43
N SER A 147 1.75 0.58 26.85
CA SER A 147 2.00 1.89 26.25
C SER A 147 2.37 1.82 24.76
N ASN A 148 2.28 0.64 24.15
CA ASN A 148 2.65 0.41 22.76
C ASN A 148 1.46 -0.16 21.98
N GLN A 149 0.80 0.69 21.21
CA GLN A 149 -0.40 0.33 20.47
C GLN A 149 -0.16 -0.78 19.43
N ALA A 150 1.02 -0.83 18.80
CA ALA A 150 1.36 -1.90 17.87
C ALA A 150 1.43 -3.26 18.57
N LYS A 151 1.98 -3.33 19.79
CA LYS A 151 2.00 -4.56 20.59
C LYS A 151 0.60 -4.96 21.08
N GLN A 152 -0.24 -3.99 21.44
CA GLN A 152 -1.63 -4.25 21.83
C GLN A 152 -2.45 -4.83 20.66
N LEU A 153 -2.34 -4.21 19.48
CA LEU A 153 -2.94 -4.74 18.26
C LEU A 153 -2.41 -6.15 17.94
N ALA A 154 -1.10 -6.38 18.06
CA ALA A 154 -0.52 -7.70 17.82
C ALA A 154 -1.08 -8.76 18.77
N ALA A 155 -1.29 -8.44 20.05
CA ALA A 155 -1.92 -9.33 21.01
C ALA A 155 -3.39 -9.63 20.64
N ASN A 156 -4.15 -8.62 20.19
CA ASN A 156 -5.54 -8.79 19.76
C ASN A 156 -5.70 -9.64 18.50
N LEU A 157 -4.70 -9.58 17.60
CA LEU A 157 -4.64 -10.38 16.38
C LEU A 157 -4.08 -11.80 16.60
N HIS A 158 -3.39 -12.06 17.71
CA HIS A 158 -2.73 -13.34 17.93
C HIS A 158 -3.73 -14.49 17.95
N GLY A 159 -3.47 -15.52 17.15
CA GLY A 159 -4.35 -16.69 17.02
C GLY A 159 -5.64 -16.46 16.21
N LYS A 160 -5.81 -15.27 15.60
CA LYS A 160 -7.00 -14.92 14.81
C LYS A 160 -6.64 -14.66 13.34
N ILE A 161 -7.64 -14.79 12.47
CA ILE A 161 -7.60 -14.31 11.10
C ILE A 161 -7.81 -12.79 11.12
N ALA A 162 -6.81 -12.05 10.66
CA ALA A 162 -6.89 -10.60 10.59
C ALA A 162 -7.63 -10.16 9.31
N VAL A 163 -8.58 -9.26 9.44
CA VAL A 163 -9.24 -8.64 8.29
C VAL A 163 -9.11 -7.13 8.41
N ILE A 164 -8.44 -6.49 7.44
CA ILE A 164 -8.12 -5.07 7.50
C ILE A 164 -9.06 -4.30 6.57
N TYR A 165 -9.83 -3.37 7.12
CA TYR A 165 -10.73 -2.51 6.36
C TYR A 165 -10.13 -1.12 6.19
N GLY A 166 -10.25 -0.57 4.98
CA GLY A 166 -9.80 0.79 4.67
C GLY A 166 -10.74 1.50 3.70
N ALA A 167 -10.68 2.82 3.68
CA ALA A 167 -11.48 3.67 2.81
C ALA A 167 -10.64 4.77 2.19
N GLY A 168 -10.98 5.19 0.96
CA GLY A 168 -10.27 6.25 0.26
C GLY A 168 -8.77 5.97 0.21
N ILE A 169 -7.96 6.94 0.67
CA ILE A 169 -6.50 6.80 0.72
C ILE A 169 -6.02 5.61 1.57
N LEU A 170 -6.80 5.17 2.56
CA LEU A 170 -6.45 4.04 3.43
C LEU A 170 -6.76 2.68 2.81
N SER A 171 -7.42 2.60 1.63
CA SER A 171 -7.68 1.33 0.95
C SER A 171 -6.39 0.60 0.57
N ASP A 172 -5.39 1.33 0.08
CA ASP A 172 -4.07 0.76 -0.23
C ASP A 172 -3.25 0.48 1.04
N VAL A 173 -3.49 1.24 2.12
CA VAL A 173 -2.90 0.98 3.44
C VAL A 173 -3.44 -0.33 4.03
N ALA A 174 -4.73 -0.60 3.88
CA ALA A 174 -5.35 -1.87 4.32
C ALA A 174 -4.76 -3.07 3.56
N ARG A 175 -4.61 -2.95 2.23
CA ARG A 175 -3.89 -3.95 1.41
C ARG A 175 -2.47 -4.15 1.92
N ARG A 176 -1.77 -3.06 2.23
CA ARG A 176 -0.41 -3.10 2.73
C ARG A 176 -0.32 -3.84 4.07
N TRP A 177 -1.16 -3.51 5.04
CA TRP A 177 -1.21 -4.20 6.33
C TRP A 177 -1.45 -5.69 6.17
N LYS A 178 -2.44 -6.06 5.34
CA LYS A 178 -2.72 -7.45 4.99
C LYS A 178 -1.48 -8.18 4.48
N THR A 179 -0.76 -7.59 3.51
CA THR A 179 0.46 -8.22 2.97
C THR A 179 1.57 -8.33 4.01
N GLN A 180 1.71 -7.37 4.93
CA GLN A 180 2.70 -7.45 6.01
C GLN A 180 2.39 -8.57 6.98
N ILE A 181 1.12 -8.76 7.36
CA ILE A 181 0.71 -9.88 8.21
C ILE A 181 1.00 -11.22 7.51
N ASN A 182 0.70 -11.33 6.21
CA ASN A 182 1.01 -12.55 5.44
C ASN A 182 2.52 -12.83 5.36
N GLU A 183 3.31 -11.82 4.99
CA GLU A 183 4.72 -12.03 4.68
C GLU A 183 5.62 -12.09 5.91
N ALA A 184 5.39 -11.22 6.89
CA ALA A 184 6.23 -11.07 8.07
C ALA A 184 5.83 -12.05 9.18
N SER A 185 4.53 -12.16 9.46
CA SER A 185 4.01 -13.02 10.54
C SER A 185 3.66 -14.44 10.08
N LYS A 186 3.70 -14.71 8.77
CA LYS A 186 3.28 -16.00 8.17
C LYS A 186 1.84 -16.37 8.53
N ALA A 187 0.99 -15.37 8.70
CA ALA A 187 -0.38 -15.52 9.15
C ALA A 187 -1.39 -15.20 8.04
N TRP A 188 -2.54 -15.86 8.09
CA TRP A 188 -3.66 -15.55 7.19
C TRP A 188 -4.24 -14.18 7.53
N ALA A 189 -4.41 -13.38 6.49
CA ALA A 189 -5.02 -12.07 6.59
C ALA A 189 -5.69 -11.69 5.27
N PHE A 190 -6.75 -10.90 5.38
CA PHE A 190 -7.52 -10.38 4.26
C PHE A 190 -7.69 -8.87 4.41
N HIS A 191 -8.11 -8.21 3.33
CA HIS A 191 -8.51 -6.82 3.40
C HIS A 191 -9.73 -6.60 2.54
N GLU A 192 -10.55 -5.64 2.95
CA GLU A 192 -11.70 -5.16 2.20
C GLU A 192 -11.71 -3.64 2.21
N THR A 193 -12.48 -3.05 1.30
CA THR A 193 -12.49 -1.60 1.11
C THR A 193 -13.89 -1.02 1.15
N PHE A 194 -14.08 0.07 1.87
CA PHE A 194 -15.32 0.83 1.83
C PHE A 194 -15.44 1.65 0.53
N PRO A 195 -16.66 1.92 0.03
CA PRO A 195 -17.94 1.42 0.54
C PRO A 195 -18.32 0.02 0.02
N GLU A 196 -17.52 -0.56 -0.89
CA GLU A 196 -17.83 -1.83 -1.56
C GLU A 196 -18.07 -2.98 -0.59
N LEU A 197 -17.30 -3.06 0.51
CA LEU A 197 -17.48 -4.10 1.53
C LEU A 197 -18.88 -4.10 2.16
N ASN A 198 -19.60 -2.98 2.14
CA ASN A 198 -20.97 -2.91 2.64
C ASN A 198 -21.99 -3.51 1.68
N HIS A 199 -21.59 -3.83 0.46
CA HIS A 199 -22.44 -4.47 -0.55
C HIS A 199 -22.20 -5.98 -0.63
N ASN A 200 -21.08 -6.49 -0.11
CA ASN A 200 -20.69 -7.89 -0.26
C ASN A 200 -20.21 -8.54 1.05
N ALA A 201 -19.21 -7.99 1.75
CA ALA A 201 -18.60 -8.64 2.90
C ALA A 201 -19.55 -8.71 4.11
N VAL A 202 -20.34 -7.66 4.34
CA VAL A 202 -21.23 -7.56 5.51
C VAL A 202 -22.29 -8.66 5.57
N VAL A 203 -22.74 -9.19 4.43
CA VAL A 203 -23.74 -10.27 4.41
C VAL A 203 -23.12 -11.62 4.81
N GLY A 204 -21.79 -11.74 4.80
CA GLY A 204 -21.07 -12.94 5.18
C GLY A 204 -20.77 -13.06 6.67
N TYR A 205 -20.95 -12.01 7.48
CA TYR A 205 -20.49 -12.01 8.88
C TYR A 205 -21.15 -13.08 9.76
N GLN A 206 -22.38 -13.47 9.41
CA GLN A 206 -23.15 -14.44 10.18
C GLN A 206 -22.64 -15.88 10.01
N PHE A 207 -21.96 -16.19 8.90
CA PHE A 207 -21.66 -17.58 8.54
C PHE A 207 -20.22 -17.79 8.02
N PRO A 208 -19.60 -18.93 8.33
CA PRO A 208 -20.04 -19.91 9.32
C PRO A 208 -19.79 -19.40 10.76
N PRO A 209 -20.74 -19.56 11.70
CA PRO A 209 -20.72 -18.88 13.00
C PRO A 209 -19.49 -19.23 13.86
N GLU A 210 -18.90 -20.41 13.69
CA GLU A 210 -17.69 -20.84 14.39
C GLU A 210 -16.42 -20.03 14.04
N LEU A 211 -16.47 -19.21 12.98
CA LEU A 211 -15.37 -18.32 12.61
C LEU A 211 -15.44 -16.96 13.29
N ALA A 212 -16.60 -16.54 13.83
CA ALA A 212 -16.75 -15.20 14.40
C ALA A 212 -15.73 -14.89 15.49
N SER A 213 -15.51 -15.84 16.41
CA SER A 213 -14.51 -15.73 17.49
C SER A 213 -13.05 -15.86 17.02
N LYS A 214 -12.84 -16.40 15.81
CA LYS A 214 -11.53 -16.61 15.19
C LYS A 214 -11.13 -15.45 14.27
N ILE A 215 -11.99 -14.47 14.05
CA ILE A 215 -11.73 -13.32 13.20
C ILE A 215 -11.55 -12.06 14.07
N HIS A 216 -10.61 -11.21 13.67
CA HIS A 216 -10.50 -9.86 14.20
C HIS A 216 -10.43 -8.84 13.07
N VAL A 217 -11.35 -7.87 13.10
CA VAL A 217 -11.42 -6.82 12.09
C VAL A 217 -10.72 -5.55 12.59
N VAL A 218 -9.84 -5.00 11.77
CA VAL A 218 -9.20 -3.71 12.05
C VAL A 218 -9.71 -2.69 11.05
N LEU A 219 -10.38 -1.64 11.54
CA LEU A 219 -10.89 -0.55 10.71
C LEU A 219 -9.87 0.60 10.73
N LEU A 220 -9.24 0.89 9.59
CA LEU A 220 -8.33 2.02 9.45
C LEU A 220 -9.15 3.29 9.15
N ARG A 221 -8.99 4.34 9.96
CA ARG A 221 -9.76 5.58 9.84
C ARG A 221 -8.84 6.80 9.78
N CYS A 222 -9.19 7.78 8.96
CA CYS A 222 -8.53 9.09 8.93
C CYS A 222 -9.55 10.22 8.71
N PRO A 223 -9.21 11.47 9.08
CA PRO A 223 -10.13 12.61 8.95
C PRO A 223 -10.58 12.90 7.51
N SER A 224 -9.77 12.52 6.51
CA SER A 224 -10.06 12.76 5.09
C SER A 224 -11.05 11.77 4.46
N ILE A 225 -11.52 10.77 5.21
CA ILE A 225 -12.55 9.84 4.72
C ILE A 225 -13.87 10.59 4.51
N HIS A 226 -14.53 10.32 3.39
CA HIS A 226 -15.82 10.92 3.07
C HIS A 226 -16.86 10.74 4.21
N PRO A 227 -17.61 11.78 4.62
CA PRO A 227 -18.51 11.71 5.78
C PRO A 227 -19.54 10.58 5.71
N ARG A 228 -20.09 10.29 4.51
CA ARG A 228 -21.01 9.15 4.32
C ARG A 228 -20.34 7.79 4.57
N THR A 229 -19.04 7.69 4.33
CA THR A 229 -18.28 6.48 4.62
C THR A 229 -17.99 6.36 6.11
N LEU A 230 -17.77 7.47 6.83
CA LEU A 230 -17.66 7.43 8.30
C LEU A 230 -18.94 6.90 8.97
N ILE A 231 -20.12 7.24 8.45
CA ILE A 231 -21.39 6.64 8.91
C ILE A 231 -21.39 5.13 8.66
N ARG A 232 -20.87 4.68 7.51
CA ARG A 232 -20.75 3.25 7.20
C ARG A 232 -19.77 2.52 8.12
N TYR A 233 -18.71 3.18 8.61
CA TYR A 233 -17.83 2.59 9.63
C TYR A 233 -18.62 2.25 10.89
N GLN A 234 -19.42 3.20 11.38
CA GLN A 234 -20.26 3.00 12.57
C GLN A 234 -21.22 1.82 12.39
N VAL A 235 -21.99 1.81 11.29
CA VAL A 235 -22.92 0.71 10.99
C VAL A 235 -22.19 -0.62 10.83
N THR A 236 -20.98 -0.63 10.25
CA THR A 236 -20.21 -1.86 10.08
C THR A 236 -19.72 -2.39 11.43
N SER A 237 -19.27 -1.52 12.33
CA SER A 237 -18.92 -1.90 13.71
C SER A 237 -20.11 -2.53 14.44
N GLU A 238 -21.29 -1.92 14.35
CA GLU A 238 -22.51 -2.47 14.95
C GLU A 238 -22.86 -3.85 14.38
N LEU A 239 -22.74 -4.04 13.06
CA LEU A 239 -22.96 -5.34 12.42
C LEU A 239 -21.93 -6.40 12.86
N LEU A 240 -20.66 -6.01 13.03
CA LEU A 240 -19.63 -6.91 13.53
C LEU A 240 -19.93 -7.35 14.97
N GLU A 241 -20.32 -6.41 15.84
CA GLU A 241 -20.72 -6.68 17.23
C GLU A 241 -21.92 -7.62 17.30
N GLN A 242 -22.97 -7.34 16.52
CA GLN A 242 -24.18 -8.17 16.45
C GLN A 242 -23.88 -9.62 16.04
N ASN A 243 -22.82 -9.84 15.25
CA ASN A 243 -22.40 -11.17 14.81
C ASN A 243 -21.24 -11.74 15.64
N GLY A 244 -20.88 -11.11 16.76
CA GLY A 244 -19.83 -11.61 17.66
C GLY A 244 -18.42 -11.57 17.07
N VAL A 245 -18.20 -10.77 16.02
CA VAL A 245 -16.89 -10.59 15.40
C VAL A 245 -16.13 -9.48 16.12
N SER A 246 -15.00 -9.85 16.73
CA SER A 246 -14.17 -8.86 17.43
C SER A 246 -13.58 -7.84 16.46
N HIS A 247 -13.59 -6.56 16.83
CA HIS A 247 -13.05 -5.51 15.97
C HIS A 247 -12.45 -4.36 16.77
N GLN A 248 -11.64 -3.54 16.12
CA GLN A 248 -11.15 -2.27 16.67
C GLN A 248 -10.86 -1.26 15.55
N THR A 249 -10.91 0.03 15.89
CA THR A 249 -10.55 1.12 14.97
C THR A 249 -9.14 1.60 15.26
N ILE A 250 -8.36 1.85 14.21
CA ILE A 250 -7.04 2.51 14.28
C ILE A 250 -7.12 3.81 13.49
N ASP A 251 -6.93 4.92 14.19
CA ASP A 251 -6.89 6.25 13.60
C ASP A 251 -5.51 6.57 13.04
N SER A 252 -5.47 7.35 11.96
CA SER A 252 -4.22 7.89 11.41
C SER A 252 -3.59 8.91 12.35
N HIS A 253 -2.26 8.96 12.34
CA HIS A 253 -1.46 9.99 13.01
C HIS A 253 -0.78 10.85 11.95
N GLY A 254 -0.85 12.18 12.10
CA GLY A 254 -0.39 13.15 11.11
C GLY A 254 -1.53 13.64 10.22
#